data_AF-A0A955T1H9-F1
#
_entry.id   AF-A0A955T1H9-F1
#
_cell.length_a   1.000
_cell.length_b   1.000
_cell.length_c   1.000
_cell.angle_alpha   90.00
_cell.angle_beta   90.00
_cell.angle_gamma   90.00
#
_symmetry.space_group_name_H-M   'P 1'
#
loop_
_entity.id
_entity.type
_entity.pdbx_description
1 polymer ?
#
loop_
_entity_poly.entity_id
_entity_poly.type
_entity_poly.pdbx_seq_one_letter_code
_entity_poly.pdbx_strand_id
1 'polypeptide(L)' 'MNRETAHDFRMNEWTREEWIDLSNQFPAMNIYQSWDYAELHSGGRNRSVIHAGLFDGQIPLALAQMRVKKLPILG' A
#
# COMPACT_ATOMS: atom_id res chain seq x y z
N MET A 1 -3.80 -23.22 23.76
CA MET A 1 -3.41 -23.62 22.39
C MET A 1 -3.14 -22.32 21.64
N ASN A 2 -1.89 -21.89 21.55
CA ASN A 2 -1.53 -20.68 20.81
C ASN A 2 -1.73 -20.99 19.33
N ARG A 3 -2.78 -20.44 18.72
CA ARG A 3 -2.82 -20.33 17.26
C ARG A 3 -1.71 -19.35 16.91
N GLU A 4 -0.67 -19.81 16.23
CA GLU A 4 0.16 -18.90 15.44
C GLU A 4 -0.81 -18.16 14.50
N THR A 5 -1.09 -16.90 14.78
CA THR A 5 -1.74 -16.01 13.83
C THR A 5 -0.76 -15.86 12.67
N ALA A 6 -1.04 -16.56 11.58
CA ALA A 6 -0.24 -16.48 10.37
C ALA A 6 -0.50 -15.09 9.76
N HIS A 7 0.40 -14.17 10.05
CA HIS A 7 0.38 -12.87 9.41
C HIS A 7 0.83 -13.00 7.96
N ASP A 8 0.10 -12.36 7.06
CA ASP A 8 0.36 -12.38 5.63
C ASP A 8 0.63 -10.97 5.12
N PHE A 9 1.64 -10.84 4.26
CA PHE A 9 2.06 -9.56 3.69
C PHE A 9 1.79 -9.55 2.20
N ARG A 10 0.87 -8.67 1.78
CA ARG A 10 0.37 -8.57 0.41
C ARG A 10 0.81 -7.27 -0.23
N MET A 11 1.09 -7.32 -1.53
CA MET A 11 1.56 -6.15 -2.30
C MET A 11 0.88 -6.08 -3.66
N ASN A 12 0.36 -4.90 -4.01
CA ASN A 12 -0.20 -4.58 -5.33
C ASN A 12 -1.34 -5.52 -5.78
N GLU A 13 -2.12 -6.04 -4.83
CA GLU A 13 -3.25 -6.93 -5.12
C GLU A 13 -4.60 -6.21 -5.21
N TRP A 14 -4.63 -4.90 -4.94
CA TRP A 14 -5.85 -4.11 -4.91
C TRP A 14 -6.00 -3.23 -6.13
N THR A 15 -7.22 -3.15 -6.62
CA THR A 15 -7.71 -2.05 -7.45
C THR A 15 -7.79 -0.75 -6.64
N ARG A 16 -8.02 0.36 -7.34
CA ARG A 16 -8.21 1.67 -6.71
C ARG A 16 -9.36 1.66 -5.73
N GLU A 17 -10.50 1.11 -6.13
CA GLU A 17 -11.72 1.05 -5.32
C GLU A 17 -11.51 0.20 -4.07
N GLU A 18 -10.89 -0.98 -4.22
CA GLU A 18 -10.57 -1.85 -3.08
C GLU A 18 -9.60 -1.19 -2.09
N TRP A 19 -8.60 -0.44 -2.57
CA TRP A 19 -7.69 0.30 -1.69
C TRP A 19 -8.42 1.40 -0.90
N ILE A 20 -9.35 2.10 -1.53
CA ILE A 20 -10.16 3.13 -0.87
C ILE A 20 -11.01 2.49 0.23
N ASP A 21 -11.72 1.40 -0.08
CA ASP A 21 -12.55 0.69 0.89
C ASP A 21 -11.74 0.11 2.05
N LEU A 22 -10.55 -0.41 1.76
CA LEU A 22 -9.65 -0.97 2.76
C LEU A 22 -9.05 0.12 3.67
N SER A 23 -8.54 1.22 3.07
CA SER A 23 -7.89 2.30 3.80
C SER A 23 -8.85 3.11 4.66
N ASN A 24 -10.12 3.25 4.25
CA ASN A 24 -11.16 3.91 5.04
C ASN A 24 -11.50 3.20 6.36
N GLN A 25 -11.07 1.95 6.54
CA GLN A 25 -11.22 1.23 7.82
C GLN A 25 -10.26 1.73 8.90
N PHE A 26 -9.23 2.49 8.52
CA PHE A 26 -8.21 2.99 9.44
C PHE A 26 -8.45 4.45 9.84
N PRO A 27 -8.61 4.76 11.14
CA PRO A 27 -8.78 6.15 11.59
C PRO A 27 -7.59 7.07 11.26
N ALA A 28 -6.40 6.49 11.09
CA ALA A 28 -5.18 7.21 10.72
C ALA A 28 -5.05 7.48 9.22
N MET A 29 -6.02 7.04 8.42
CA MET A 29 -6.04 7.28 6.98
C MET A 29 -6.01 8.78 6.68
N ASN A 30 -5.16 9.16 5.74
CA ASN A 30 -4.97 10.54 5.32
C ASN A 30 -4.68 10.65 3.82
N ILE A 31 -4.79 11.86 3.28
CA ILE A 31 -4.64 12.13 1.86
C ILE A 31 -3.30 11.64 1.27
N TYR A 32 -2.21 11.59 2.04
CA TYR A 32 -0.90 11.15 1.55
C TYR A 32 -0.83 9.65 1.29
N GLN A 33 -1.80 8.88 1.79
CA GLN A 33 -1.96 7.44 1.61
C GLN A 33 -3.09 7.10 0.62
N SER A 34 -3.66 8.09 -0.05
CA SER A 34 -4.71 7.86 -1.05
C SER A 34 -4.13 7.49 -2.40
N TRP A 35 -4.82 6.59 -3.09
CA TRP A 35 -4.44 6.13 -4.43
C TRP A 35 -4.20 7.30 -5.39
N ASP A 36 -5.12 8.26 -5.43
CA ASP A 36 -5.06 9.40 -6.34
C ASP A 36 -3.84 10.30 -6.05
N TYR A 37 -3.51 10.47 -4.77
CA TYR A 37 -2.30 11.20 -4.39
C TYR A 37 -1.04 10.46 -4.83
N ALA A 38 -1.02 9.13 -4.72
CA ALA A 38 0.07 8.28 -5.18
C ALA A 38 0.32 8.43 -6.68
N GLU A 39 -0.75 8.27 -7.47
CA GLU A 39 -0.73 8.35 -8.94
C GLU A 39 -0.28 9.75 -9.40
N LEU A 40 -0.86 10.80 -8.84
CA LEU A 40 -0.51 12.18 -9.16
C LEU A 40 0.98 12.48 -8.92
N HIS A 41 1.54 11.96 -7.81
CA HIS A 41 2.91 12.27 -7.40
C HIS A 41 3.96 11.25 -7.88
N SER A 42 3.54 10.16 -8.51
CA SER A 42 4.41 9.10 -9.02
C SER A 42 4.29 8.89 -10.52
N GLY A 43 3.52 9.73 -11.22
CA GLY A 43 3.52 9.76 -12.68
C GLY A 43 4.91 10.06 -13.25
N GLY A 44 5.38 9.21 -14.16
CA GLY A 44 6.61 9.40 -14.94
C GLY A 44 7.53 8.18 -15.00
N ARG A 45 8.44 8.19 -15.98
CA ARG A 45 9.47 7.14 -16.15
C ARG A 45 10.34 7.07 -14.88
N ASN A 46 10.60 5.86 -14.39
CA ASN A 46 11.40 5.57 -13.18
C ASN A 46 10.73 5.89 -11.83
N ARG A 47 9.41 6.09 -11.80
CA ARG A 47 8.63 6.21 -10.57
C ARG A 47 7.57 5.11 -10.55
N SER A 48 7.33 4.54 -9.39
CA SER A 48 6.27 3.56 -9.18
C SER A 48 5.62 3.75 -7.82
N VAL A 49 4.36 3.33 -7.71
CA VAL A 49 3.66 3.21 -6.44
C VAL A 49 3.61 1.76 -6.05
N ILE A 50 3.78 1.48 -4.77
CA ILE A 50 3.52 0.17 -4.18
C ILE A 50 2.48 0.37 -3.09
N HIS A 51 1.42 -0.42 -3.16
CA HIS A 51 0.42 -0.57 -2.12
C HIS A 51 0.71 -1.87 -1.39
N ALA A 52 0.96 -1.80 -0.08
CA ALA A 52 1.29 -2.95 0.74
C ALA A 52 0.35 -3.03 1.95
N GLY A 53 0.05 -4.25 2.38
CA GLY A 53 -0.79 -4.48 3.55
C GLY A 53 -0.34 -5.71 4.34
N LEU A 54 -0.44 -5.59 5.67
CA LEU A 54 -0.24 -6.67 6.62
C LEU A 54 -1.61 -7.14 7.11
N PHE A 55 -1.87 -8.44 7.05
CA PHE A 55 -3.15 -9.04 7.38
C PHE A 55 -3.02 -10.12 8.45
N ASP A 56 -4.06 -10.26 9.25
CA ASP A 56 -4.37 -11.48 10.00
C ASP A 56 -5.58 -12.14 9.35
N GLY A 57 -5.33 -13.13 8.49
CA GLY A 57 -6.36 -13.71 7.62
C GLY A 57 -6.94 -12.68 6.66
N GLN A 58 -8.18 -12.23 6.91
CA GLN A 58 -8.87 -11.20 6.12
C GLN A 58 -8.93 -9.83 6.82
N ILE A 59 -8.42 -9.74 8.06
CA ILE A 59 -8.44 -8.50 8.84
C ILE A 59 -7.18 -7.70 8.50
N PRO A 60 -7.29 -6.48 7.95
CA PRO A 60 -6.14 -5.64 7.71
C PRO A 60 -5.62 -5.09 9.05
N LEU A 61 -4.33 -5.31 9.32
CA LEU A 61 -3.67 -4.81 10.53
C LEU A 61 -2.92 -3.50 10.26
N ALA A 62 -2.32 -3.36 9.07
CA ALA A 62 -1.62 -2.17 8.65
C ALA A 62 -1.61 -2.05 7.12
N LEU A 63 -1.60 -0.83 6.63
CA LEU A 63 -1.46 -0.51 5.20
C LEU A 63 -0.33 0.50 5.02
N ALA A 64 0.37 0.41 3.90
CA ALA A 64 1.40 1.34 3.51
C ALA A 64 1.34 1.63 2.01
N GLN A 65 1.28 2.90 1.67
CA GLN A 65 1.54 3.38 0.32
C GLN A 65 2.98 3.89 0.22
N MET A 66 3.75 3.32 -0.70
CA MET A 66 5.14 3.67 -0.93
C MET A 66 5.34 4.23 -2.33
N ARG A 67 5.96 5.40 -2.43
CA ARG A 67 6.35 6.01 -3.71
C ARG A 67 7.83 5.74 -3.95
N VAL A 68 8.12 4.88 -4.90
CA VAL A 68 9.47 4.41 -5.22
C VAL A 68 10.00 5.22 -6.39
N LYS A 69 11.22 5.76 -6.25
CA LYS A 69 11.95 6.46 -7.31
C LYS A 69 13.20 5.66 -7.62
N LYS A 70 13.31 5.13 -8.83
CA LYS A 70 14.53 4.48 -9.30
C LYS A 70 15.56 5.57 -9.58
N LEU A 71 16.63 5.58 -8.80
CA LEU A 71 17.75 6.48 -9.02
C LEU A 71 18.47 6.08 -10.31
N PRO A 72 18.98 7.04 -11.09
CA PRO A 72 19.84 6.72 -12.22
C PRO A 72 21.06 5.95 -11.70
N ILE A 73 21.42 4.87 -12.39
CA ILE A 73 22.74 4.27 -12.19
C ILE A 73 23.72 5.29 -12.77
N LEU A 74 24.52 5.92 -11.90
CA LEU A 74 25.68 6.67 -12.35
C LEU A 74 26.64 5.64 -12.97
N GLY A 75 26.64 5.59 -14.30
CA GLY A 75 27.67 4.89 -15.08
C GLY A 75 28.93 5.72 -15.14
#